data_AF-A0A524NSS2-F1
#
_entry.id   AF-A0A524NSS2-F1
#
_cell.length_a   1.000
_cell.length_b   1.000
_cell.length_c   1.000
_cell.angle_alpha   90.00
_cell.angle_beta   90.00
_cell.angle_gamma   90.00
#
_symmetry.space_group_name_H-M   'P 1'
#
loop_
_entity.id
_entity.type
_entity.pdbx_description
1 polymer ?
#
loop_
_entity_poly.entity_id
_entity_poly.type
_entity_poly.pdbx_seq_one_letter_code
_entity_poly.pdbx_strand_id
1 'polypeptide(L)'
;MIPVKARFEVLACACVLLAWASSSCKSEPGASSGDWPTAQPETQGFDSDTLAAAVERIGQENLPVDSVLIVRNGVLILDAYFYPYLGDHAHDVASVTKSVTSTLVGIAIDQGILALDQNVMASFPELIPEPPADGRTDIEIQHLLTMTSGLACGQSPEEPELFEMRASDHWVQYALELPMASSPGTAFAYCSPGSHVLSAMVGDAAGMSALDFAWERLFGPLGIEDAKWPADPQGVNHGWGDLQLHPRAMAKIGQVFLDGGTWNGTQIVSKEWVEQATQSFVLAGADGTGYGYQWWILAGDFEGLYEARGRGGQGIIVWPEKDVVAVFTGRGVDVRGEIALELAAALHSDVPLPPNPEGVARLESALFGATEAPAPTPVPPLPPIASEVSGKVYRLDANQFDVKCLSFHFDS
;
A
#
# COMPACT_ATOMS: atom_id res chain seq x y z
N MET A 1 9.43 13.51 62.81
CA MET A 1 8.83 12.86 63.98
C MET A 1 9.34 11.42 64.03
N ILE A 2 9.71 10.97 65.23
CA ILE A 2 10.24 9.66 65.63
C ILE A 2 9.27 8.50 65.25
N PRO A 3 9.76 7.25 65.12
CA PRO A 3 9.38 6.23 64.14
C PRO A 3 8.57 5.04 64.72
N VAL A 4 8.71 3.85 64.10
CA VAL A 4 8.50 2.46 64.62
C VAL A 4 7.20 1.80 64.08
N LYS A 5 7.11 0.54 63.58
CA LYS A 5 7.57 -0.80 64.06
C LYS A 5 7.46 -1.85 62.90
N ALA A 6 8.48 -2.70 62.68
CA ALA A 6 8.56 -4.15 62.99
C ALA A 6 7.79 -5.08 62.01
N ARG A 7 8.45 -5.92 61.20
CA ARG A 7 9.21 -7.19 61.40
C ARG A 7 8.34 -8.48 61.43
N PHE A 8 8.58 -9.29 60.38
CA PHE A 8 8.63 -10.76 60.24
C PHE A 8 7.47 -11.65 60.71
N GLU A 9 7.04 -12.53 59.80
CA GLU A 9 6.88 -13.97 60.10
C GLU A 9 7.12 -14.80 58.82
N VAL A 10 7.92 -15.86 58.99
CA VAL A 10 8.13 -16.96 58.04
C VAL A 10 7.36 -18.14 58.61
N LEU A 11 6.53 -18.81 57.80
CA LEU A 11 6.09 -20.18 58.06
C LEU A 11 6.12 -20.99 56.77
N ALA A 12 6.70 -22.18 56.87
CA ALA A 12 6.91 -23.13 55.79
C ALA A 12 5.84 -24.24 55.80
N CYS A 13 5.73 -24.88 54.62
CA CYS A 13 5.21 -26.22 54.33
C CYS A 13 3.69 -26.46 54.33
N ALA A 14 3.16 -26.74 53.13
CA ALA A 14 2.66 -28.09 52.80
C ALA A 14 2.51 -28.24 51.28
N CYS A 15 3.18 -29.25 50.73
CA CYS A 15 3.01 -29.72 49.35
C CYS A 15 1.61 -30.29 49.13
N VAL A 16 0.92 -29.83 48.10
CA VAL A 16 -0.09 -30.61 47.39
C VAL A 16 0.23 -30.50 45.90
N LEU A 17 0.82 -31.57 45.36
CA LEU A 17 0.97 -31.79 43.93
C LEU A 17 -0.41 -32.12 43.36
N LEU A 18 -1.12 -31.12 42.84
CA LEU A 18 -2.22 -31.33 41.90
C LEU A 18 -1.64 -31.20 40.50
N ALA A 19 -1.50 -32.34 39.83
CA ALA A 19 -1.16 -32.40 38.42
C ALA A 19 -2.29 -31.75 37.61
N TRP A 20 -2.09 -30.50 37.21
CA TRP A 20 -2.81 -29.92 36.09
C TRP A 20 -2.00 -30.24 34.84
N ALA A 21 -2.49 -31.19 34.04
CA ALA A 21 -2.13 -31.24 32.64
C ALA A 21 -2.78 -30.03 31.97
N SER A 22 -2.15 -28.86 32.10
CA SER A 22 -2.40 -27.77 31.16
C SER A 22 -1.76 -28.19 29.85
N SER A 23 -2.56 -28.72 28.93
CA SER A 23 -2.24 -28.65 27.51
C SER A 23 -2.18 -27.16 27.15
N SER A 24 -1.04 -26.53 27.40
CA SER A 24 -0.69 -25.29 26.73
C SER A 24 -0.45 -25.68 25.28
N CYS A 25 -1.53 -25.75 24.49
CA CYS A 25 -1.42 -25.46 23.07
C CYS A 25 -0.73 -24.10 23.02
N LYS A 26 0.57 -24.10 22.68
CA LYS A 26 1.19 -22.90 22.17
C LYS A 26 0.33 -22.51 20.97
N SER A 27 -0.37 -21.40 21.06
CA SER A 27 -0.92 -20.75 19.88
C SER A 27 0.23 -20.59 18.90
N GLU A 28 0.09 -21.17 17.71
CA GLU A 28 1.02 -20.93 16.61
C GLU A 28 1.11 -19.41 16.38
N PRO A 29 2.32 -18.82 16.33
CA PRO A 29 2.47 -17.48 15.82
C PRO A 29 2.26 -17.55 14.30
N GLY A 30 1.19 -16.93 13.79
CA GLY A 30 1.03 -16.73 12.34
C GLY A 30 -0.31 -17.14 11.69
N ALA A 31 -1.37 -17.43 12.43
CA ALA A 31 -2.70 -17.63 11.83
C ALA A 31 -3.57 -16.38 11.97
N SER A 32 -3.53 -15.47 10.99
CA SER A 32 -4.71 -14.63 10.71
C SER A 32 -5.76 -15.50 9.99
N SER A 33 -6.38 -16.40 10.74
CA SER A 33 -7.67 -17.02 10.37
C SER A 33 -8.74 -15.92 10.36
N GLY A 34 -9.58 -15.71 9.35
CA GLY A 34 -9.82 -16.51 8.15
C GLY A 34 -10.99 -15.93 7.32
N ASP A 35 -10.71 -14.89 6.54
CA ASP A 35 -11.73 -14.25 5.69
C ASP A 35 -11.58 -14.56 4.20
N TRP A 36 -10.42 -15.08 3.76
CA TRP A 36 -10.18 -15.43 2.36
C TRP A 36 -9.95 -16.93 2.22
N PRO A 37 -10.69 -17.63 1.33
CA PRO A 37 -10.47 -19.06 1.10
C PRO A 37 -9.06 -19.34 0.56
N THR A 38 -8.39 -20.36 1.09
CA THR A 38 -7.05 -20.78 0.67
C THR A 38 -7.10 -22.09 -0.11
N ALA A 39 -6.11 -22.31 -0.97
CA ALA A 39 -5.95 -23.57 -1.70
C ALA A 39 -4.47 -23.90 -1.94
N GLN A 40 -4.16 -25.18 -2.19
CA GLN A 40 -2.82 -25.57 -2.61
C GLN A 40 -2.53 -25.04 -4.03
N PRO A 41 -1.30 -24.58 -4.32
CA PRO A 41 -0.91 -24.06 -5.63
C PRO A 41 -1.31 -24.97 -6.80
N GLU A 42 -1.12 -26.28 -6.66
CA GLU A 42 -1.38 -27.27 -7.71
C GLU A 42 -2.85 -27.26 -8.13
N THR A 43 -3.76 -27.08 -7.17
CA THR A 43 -5.20 -27.02 -7.46
C THR A 43 -5.59 -25.82 -8.32
N GLN A 44 -4.72 -24.82 -8.41
CA GLN A 44 -4.89 -23.60 -9.18
C GLN A 44 -3.91 -23.49 -10.37
N GLY A 45 -3.23 -24.59 -10.73
CA GLY A 45 -2.33 -24.61 -11.88
C GLY A 45 -0.90 -24.11 -11.61
N PHE A 46 -0.61 -23.77 -10.34
CA PHE A 46 0.70 -23.28 -9.91
C PHE A 46 1.57 -24.42 -9.36
N ASP A 47 2.86 -24.38 -9.68
CA ASP A 47 3.87 -25.29 -9.17
C ASP A 47 4.44 -24.80 -7.83
N SER A 48 4.21 -25.55 -6.75
CA SER A 48 4.68 -25.17 -5.40
C SER A 48 6.20 -25.14 -5.27
N ASP A 49 6.95 -25.93 -6.02
CA ASP A 49 8.42 -25.92 -6.00
C ASP A 49 9.00 -24.61 -6.55
N THR A 50 8.40 -24.08 -7.62
CA THR A 50 8.76 -22.79 -8.21
C THR A 50 8.42 -21.64 -7.26
N LEU A 51 7.24 -21.68 -6.63
CA LEU A 51 6.87 -20.69 -5.60
C LEU A 51 7.81 -20.76 -4.38
N ALA A 52 8.17 -21.97 -3.93
CA ALA A 52 9.10 -22.14 -2.81
C ALA A 52 10.47 -21.54 -3.13
N ALA A 53 11.00 -21.78 -4.34
CA ALA A 53 12.27 -21.21 -4.77
C ALA A 53 12.26 -19.66 -4.79
N ALA A 54 11.15 -19.05 -5.22
CA ALA A 54 10.99 -17.59 -5.19
C ALA A 54 11.00 -17.04 -3.75
N VAL A 55 10.25 -17.66 -2.84
CA VAL A 55 10.22 -17.28 -1.41
C VAL A 55 11.59 -17.44 -0.76
N GLU A 56 12.25 -18.57 -1.00
CA GLU A 56 13.60 -18.85 -0.48
C GLU A 56 14.60 -17.80 -0.97
N ARG A 57 14.57 -17.45 -2.26
CA ARG A 57 15.46 -16.43 -2.83
C ARG A 57 15.25 -15.06 -2.18
N ILE A 58 13.99 -14.61 -2.07
CA ILE A 58 13.67 -13.31 -1.45
C ILE A 58 14.29 -13.22 -0.05
N GLY A 59 14.11 -14.26 0.77
CA GLY A 59 14.67 -14.32 2.12
C GLY A 59 16.19 -14.43 2.15
N GLN A 60 16.79 -15.32 1.37
CA GLN A 60 18.23 -15.59 1.37
C GLN A 60 19.06 -14.44 0.81
N GLU A 61 18.57 -13.78 -0.23
CA GLU A 61 19.22 -12.61 -0.84
C GLU A 61 18.85 -11.31 -0.10
N ASN A 62 17.96 -11.37 0.90
CA ASN A 62 17.46 -10.22 1.66
C ASN A 62 16.97 -9.11 0.71
N LEU A 63 16.16 -9.51 -0.28
CA LEU A 63 15.55 -8.58 -1.21
C LEU A 63 14.61 -7.63 -0.44
N PRO A 64 14.41 -6.38 -0.90
CA PRO A 64 13.64 -5.37 -0.17
C PRO A 64 12.12 -5.57 -0.28
N VAL A 65 11.66 -6.81 -0.13
CA VAL A 65 10.26 -7.25 -0.16
C VAL A 65 9.86 -7.67 1.24
N ASP A 66 8.71 -7.17 1.68
CA ASP A 66 8.16 -7.40 3.01
C ASP A 66 7.02 -8.42 2.96
N SER A 67 6.24 -8.45 1.86
CA SER A 67 5.25 -9.50 1.61
C SER A 67 4.99 -9.74 0.13
N VAL A 68 4.55 -10.97 -0.18
CA VAL A 68 4.07 -11.40 -1.51
C VAL A 68 2.82 -12.26 -1.35
N LEU A 69 1.72 -11.84 -1.94
CA LEU A 69 0.48 -12.62 -1.97
C LEU A 69 0.10 -12.95 -3.42
N ILE A 70 -0.45 -14.14 -3.64
CA ILE A 70 -1.05 -14.53 -4.93
C ILE A 70 -2.44 -15.12 -4.67
N VAL A 71 -3.43 -14.49 -5.29
CA VAL A 71 -4.80 -15.00 -5.39
C VAL A 71 -5.02 -15.48 -6.82
N ARG A 72 -5.55 -16.69 -6.99
CA ARG A 72 -5.97 -17.24 -8.30
C ARG A 72 -7.39 -17.79 -8.16
N ASN A 73 -8.27 -17.47 -9.11
CA ASN A 73 -9.68 -17.92 -9.11
C ASN A 73 -10.41 -17.61 -7.78
N GLY A 74 -10.10 -16.47 -7.16
CA GLY A 74 -10.69 -16.05 -5.88
C GLY A 74 -10.19 -16.81 -4.65
N VAL A 75 -9.16 -17.66 -4.74
CA VAL A 75 -8.53 -18.33 -3.59
C VAL A 75 -7.06 -17.93 -3.43
N LEU A 76 -6.60 -17.78 -2.20
CA LEU A 76 -5.22 -17.44 -1.85
C LEU A 76 -4.34 -18.70 -1.93
N ILE A 77 -3.28 -18.64 -2.76
CA ILE A 77 -2.34 -19.76 -2.97
C ILE A 77 -0.91 -19.46 -2.50
N LEU A 78 -0.59 -18.19 -2.28
CA LEU A 78 0.66 -17.75 -1.66
C LEU A 78 0.36 -16.58 -0.72
N ASP A 79 0.91 -16.63 0.49
CA ASP A 79 0.75 -15.62 1.54
C ASP A 79 2.07 -15.45 2.29
N ALA A 80 3.10 -14.97 1.59
CA ALA A 80 4.46 -14.87 2.09
C ALA A 80 4.70 -13.54 2.80
N TYR A 81 5.31 -13.62 3.98
CA TYR A 81 5.73 -12.48 4.80
C TYR A 81 7.18 -12.66 5.21
N PHE A 82 7.94 -11.56 5.25
CA PHE A 82 9.37 -11.59 5.52
C PHE A 82 9.68 -10.78 6.78
N TYR A 83 10.37 -11.40 7.74
CA TYR A 83 10.73 -10.74 9.01
C TYR A 83 11.47 -9.40 8.77
N PRO A 84 11.15 -8.32 9.51
CA PRO A 84 10.22 -8.25 10.65
C PRO A 84 8.77 -7.92 10.28
N TYR A 85 8.42 -7.86 8.99
CA TYR A 85 7.10 -7.41 8.52
C TYR A 85 6.16 -8.60 8.38
N LEU A 86 5.44 -8.89 9.45
CA LEU A 86 4.45 -9.96 9.51
C LEU A 86 3.05 -9.48 9.11
N GLY A 87 2.09 -10.41 8.99
CA GLY A 87 0.74 -10.14 8.47
C GLY A 87 -0.16 -9.24 9.32
N ASP A 88 0.34 -8.69 10.43
CA ASP A 88 -0.31 -7.70 11.29
C ASP A 88 0.23 -6.28 11.09
N HIS A 89 1.14 -6.07 10.14
CA HIS A 89 1.69 -4.77 9.80
C HIS A 89 1.01 -4.18 8.55
N ALA A 90 0.42 -3.00 8.72
CA ALA A 90 0.04 -2.16 7.59
C ALA A 90 1.28 -1.45 7.02
N HIS A 91 1.30 -1.30 5.70
CA HIS A 91 2.32 -0.55 4.96
C HIS A 91 1.75 0.74 4.42
N ASP A 92 2.53 1.81 4.44
CA ASP A 92 2.28 2.95 3.54
C ASP A 92 2.41 2.44 2.10
N VAL A 93 1.29 2.41 1.37
CA VAL A 93 1.23 1.84 0.02
C VAL A 93 1.65 2.86 -1.05
N ALA A 94 2.12 4.04 -0.65
CA ALA A 94 2.56 5.12 -1.51
C ALA A 94 1.54 5.36 -2.65
N SER A 95 1.99 5.44 -3.90
CA SER A 95 1.14 5.75 -5.04
C SER A 95 0.08 4.70 -5.41
N VAL A 96 0.02 3.53 -4.76
CA VAL A 96 -1.17 2.65 -4.85
C VAL A 96 -2.42 3.41 -4.38
N THR A 97 -2.25 4.38 -3.48
CA THR A 97 -3.29 5.31 -3.01
C THR A 97 -4.02 6.02 -4.15
N LYS A 98 -3.36 6.30 -5.27
CA LYS A 98 -3.99 6.93 -6.44
C LYS A 98 -5.07 6.01 -7.02
N SER A 99 -4.76 4.74 -7.23
CA SER A 99 -5.75 3.76 -7.71
C SER A 99 -6.94 3.61 -6.75
N VAL A 100 -6.72 3.75 -5.44
CA VAL A 100 -7.80 3.81 -4.43
C VAL A 100 -8.62 5.10 -4.58
N THR A 101 -7.97 6.25 -4.71
CA THR A 101 -8.64 7.56 -4.94
C THR A 101 -9.47 7.54 -6.22
N SER A 102 -8.91 7.03 -7.32
CA SER A 102 -9.62 6.78 -8.58
C SER A 102 -10.83 5.86 -8.39
N THR A 103 -10.72 4.80 -7.59
CA THR A 103 -11.86 3.94 -7.27
C THR A 103 -12.98 4.72 -6.57
N LEU A 104 -12.65 5.60 -5.63
CA LEU A 104 -13.65 6.46 -4.97
C LEU A 104 -14.30 7.46 -5.92
N VAL A 105 -13.54 8.02 -6.88
CA VAL A 105 -14.09 8.85 -7.96
C VAL A 105 -15.10 8.06 -8.78
N GLY A 106 -14.77 6.81 -9.14
CA GLY A 106 -15.67 5.91 -9.86
C GLY A 106 -16.98 5.64 -9.11
N ILE A 107 -16.87 5.33 -7.81
CA ILE A 107 -18.03 5.13 -6.93
C ILE A 107 -18.89 6.40 -6.84
N ALA A 108 -18.27 7.57 -6.74
CA ALA A 108 -18.96 8.85 -6.72
C ALA A 108 -19.68 9.16 -8.05
N ILE A 109 -19.08 8.79 -9.18
CA ILE A 109 -19.71 8.89 -10.51
C ILE A 109 -20.89 7.93 -10.63
N ASP A 110 -20.75 6.68 -10.19
CA ASP A 110 -21.84 5.70 -10.18
C ASP A 110 -23.03 6.15 -9.31
N GLN A 111 -22.76 6.89 -8.23
CA GLN A 111 -23.77 7.50 -7.36
C GLN A 111 -24.36 8.81 -7.92
N GLY A 112 -23.82 9.31 -9.04
CA GLY A 112 -24.27 10.54 -9.69
C GLY A 112 -23.93 11.83 -8.91
N ILE A 113 -22.96 11.77 -8.00
CA ILE A 113 -22.49 12.94 -7.23
C ILE A 113 -21.24 13.60 -7.84
N LEU A 114 -20.56 12.90 -8.75
CA LEU A 114 -19.54 13.46 -9.64
C LEU A 114 -19.84 13.06 -11.10
N ALA A 115 -19.26 13.78 -12.06
CA ALA A 115 -19.28 13.41 -13.47
C ALA A 115 -17.86 13.38 -14.05
N LEU A 116 -17.59 12.48 -14.97
CA LEU A 116 -16.25 12.28 -15.55
C LEU A 116 -15.74 13.53 -16.31
N ASP A 117 -16.66 14.24 -16.97
CA ASP A 117 -16.44 15.50 -17.69
C ASP A 117 -16.66 16.73 -16.80
N GLN A 118 -16.80 16.55 -15.48
CA GLN A 118 -16.95 17.66 -14.55
C GLN A 118 -15.71 18.54 -14.57
N ASN A 119 -15.94 19.84 -14.73
CA ASN A 119 -14.89 20.83 -14.72
C ASN A 119 -14.25 20.98 -13.34
N VAL A 120 -12.92 20.84 -13.29
CA VAL A 120 -12.17 20.88 -12.03
C VAL A 120 -12.18 22.27 -11.42
N MET A 121 -11.93 23.31 -12.21
CA MET A 121 -11.85 24.70 -11.71
C MET A 121 -13.21 25.19 -11.20
N ALA A 122 -14.29 24.86 -11.89
CA ALA A 122 -15.64 25.23 -11.48
C ALA A 122 -16.10 24.53 -10.19
N SER A 123 -15.39 23.50 -9.73
CA SER A 123 -15.68 22.80 -8.49
C SER A 123 -15.11 23.52 -7.25
N PHE A 124 -14.21 24.50 -7.44
CA PHE A 124 -13.57 25.26 -6.35
C PHE A 124 -13.63 26.79 -6.58
N PRO A 125 -14.82 27.38 -6.78
CA PRO A 125 -14.96 28.81 -7.09
C PRO A 125 -14.46 29.74 -5.96
N GLU A 126 -14.40 29.25 -4.73
CA GLU A 126 -13.85 29.98 -3.57
C GLU A 126 -12.32 30.00 -3.53
N LEU A 127 -11.64 29.00 -4.11
CA LEU A 127 -10.18 28.93 -4.16
C LEU A 127 -9.63 29.70 -5.37
N ILE A 128 -10.29 29.61 -6.52
CA ILE A 128 -9.90 30.32 -7.74
C ILE A 128 -11.13 31.06 -8.32
N PRO A 129 -11.50 32.23 -7.77
CA PRO A 129 -12.67 32.97 -8.23
C PRO A 129 -12.51 33.54 -9.65
N GLU A 130 -11.27 33.82 -10.07
CA GLU A 130 -10.95 34.35 -11.40
C GLU A 130 -9.80 33.53 -12.02
N PRO A 131 -10.08 32.34 -12.58
CA PRO A 131 -9.05 31.49 -13.17
C PRO A 131 -8.37 32.20 -14.36
N PRO A 132 -7.03 32.14 -14.47
CA PRO A 132 -6.32 32.65 -15.64
C PRO A 132 -6.84 32.08 -16.96
N ALA A 133 -6.85 32.90 -18.00
CA ALA A 133 -7.22 32.49 -19.36
C ALA A 133 -6.06 31.76 -20.07
N ASP A 134 -5.53 30.70 -19.46
CA ASP A 134 -4.40 29.90 -19.94
C ASP A 134 -4.78 28.46 -20.32
N GLY A 135 -6.09 28.16 -20.36
CA GLY A 135 -6.64 26.85 -20.70
C GLY A 135 -6.90 25.92 -19.51
N ARG A 136 -6.54 26.31 -18.28
CA ARG A 136 -6.81 25.49 -17.08
C ARG A 136 -8.30 25.27 -16.81
N THR A 137 -9.15 26.15 -17.33
CA THR A 137 -10.61 26.01 -17.26
C THR A 137 -11.15 24.90 -18.16
N ASP A 138 -10.32 24.23 -18.95
CA ASP A 138 -10.71 23.05 -19.75
C ASP A 138 -10.32 21.73 -19.06
N ILE A 139 -9.74 21.80 -17.85
CA ILE A 139 -9.40 20.62 -17.06
C ILE A 139 -10.69 19.99 -16.50
N GLU A 140 -10.82 18.68 -16.71
CA GLU A 140 -11.94 17.85 -16.29
C GLU A 140 -11.41 16.72 -15.42
N ILE A 141 -12.28 16.04 -14.66
CA ILE A 141 -11.88 14.90 -13.80
C ILE A 141 -11.09 13.84 -14.60
N GLN A 142 -11.52 13.50 -15.82
CA GLN A 142 -10.81 12.55 -16.68
C GLN A 142 -9.34 12.94 -16.95
N HIS A 143 -9.05 14.24 -17.04
CA HIS A 143 -7.69 14.72 -17.28
C HIS A 143 -6.79 14.52 -16.05
N LEU A 144 -7.34 14.63 -14.84
CA LEU A 144 -6.61 14.31 -13.61
C LEU A 144 -6.38 12.79 -13.46
N LEU A 145 -7.40 11.98 -13.77
CA LEU A 145 -7.33 10.52 -13.68
C LEU A 145 -6.29 9.91 -14.63
N THR A 146 -6.20 10.45 -15.85
CA THR A 146 -5.27 9.97 -16.89
C THR A 146 -3.89 10.63 -16.83
N MET A 147 -3.64 11.51 -15.85
CA MET A 147 -2.39 12.28 -15.74
C MET A 147 -2.12 13.14 -16.98
N THR A 148 -3.17 13.73 -17.57
CA THR A 148 -3.10 14.58 -18.77
C THR A 148 -3.65 15.97 -18.56
N SER A 149 -3.70 16.47 -17.31
CA SER A 149 -4.24 17.80 -16.99
C SER A 149 -3.53 18.96 -17.66
N GLY A 150 -2.28 18.78 -18.08
CA GLY A 150 -1.45 19.85 -18.63
C GLY A 150 -0.88 20.79 -17.57
N LEU A 151 -1.11 20.54 -16.29
CA LEU A 151 -0.41 21.22 -15.20
C LEU A 151 1.09 20.89 -15.26
N ALA A 152 1.93 21.86 -14.93
CA ALA A 152 3.38 21.72 -14.87
C ALA A 152 3.79 20.93 -13.62
N CYS A 153 3.58 19.61 -13.67
CA CYS A 153 3.98 18.63 -12.68
C CYS A 153 4.63 17.42 -13.39
N GLY A 154 5.32 16.56 -12.64
CA GLY A 154 5.86 15.30 -13.17
C GLY A 154 7.04 15.45 -14.14
N GLN A 155 7.67 16.63 -14.20
CA GLN A 155 8.86 16.90 -15.01
C GLN A 155 10.14 16.32 -14.38
N SER A 156 10.07 15.90 -13.12
CA SER A 156 11.19 15.37 -12.34
C SER A 156 10.72 14.18 -11.51
N PRO A 157 11.52 13.10 -11.40
CA PRO A 157 11.23 11.96 -10.53
C PRO A 157 11.12 12.31 -9.05
N GLU A 158 11.70 13.45 -8.65
CA GLU A 158 11.63 13.96 -7.29
C GLU A 158 10.28 14.63 -6.97
N GLU A 159 9.41 14.87 -7.94
CA GLU A 159 8.09 15.50 -7.75
C GLU A 159 8.14 16.78 -6.87
N PRO A 160 8.94 17.80 -7.22
CA PRO A 160 9.13 19.00 -6.39
C PRO A 160 7.81 19.70 -6.07
N GLU A 161 6.84 19.68 -6.99
CA GLU A 161 5.53 20.28 -6.79
C GLU A 161 4.74 19.63 -5.64
N LEU A 162 4.97 18.33 -5.36
CA LEU A 162 4.37 17.67 -4.19
C LEU A 162 4.95 18.23 -2.88
N PHE A 163 6.26 18.50 -2.84
CA PHE A 163 6.90 19.08 -1.65
C PHE A 163 6.50 20.54 -1.44
N GLU A 164 6.43 21.31 -2.51
CA GLU A 164 5.96 22.69 -2.49
C GLU A 164 4.50 22.80 -2.08
N MET A 165 3.62 21.93 -2.61
CA MET A 165 2.23 21.83 -2.16
C MET A 165 2.16 21.63 -0.66
N ARG A 166 2.93 20.68 -0.12
CA ARG A 166 2.97 20.38 1.32
C ARG A 166 3.51 21.53 2.19
N ALA A 167 4.29 22.44 1.59
CA ALA A 167 4.82 23.63 2.24
C ALA A 167 3.92 24.87 2.08
N SER A 168 2.88 24.78 1.23
CA SER A 168 1.94 25.86 0.98
C SER A 168 0.89 25.99 2.09
N ASP A 169 0.22 27.15 2.14
CA ASP A 169 -0.86 27.41 3.11
C ASP A 169 -2.12 26.60 2.81
N HIS A 170 -2.40 26.34 1.53
CA HIS A 170 -3.60 25.61 1.08
C HIS A 170 -3.27 24.71 -0.11
N TRP A 171 -3.37 23.39 0.09
CA TRP A 171 -2.78 22.41 -0.83
C TRP A 171 -3.57 22.27 -2.13
N VAL A 172 -4.91 22.19 -2.03
CA VAL A 172 -5.79 22.17 -3.21
C VAL A 172 -5.61 23.45 -4.05
N GLN A 173 -5.59 24.62 -3.42
CA GLN A 173 -5.37 25.89 -4.12
C GLN A 173 -4.00 25.90 -4.83
N TYR A 174 -2.92 25.50 -4.15
CA TYR A 174 -1.60 25.39 -4.76
C TYR A 174 -1.64 24.48 -6.01
N ALA A 175 -2.27 23.31 -5.92
CA ALA A 175 -2.38 22.37 -7.03
C ALA A 175 -3.13 22.97 -8.24
N LEU A 176 -4.21 23.71 -7.98
CA LEU A 176 -5.01 24.38 -9.01
C LEU A 176 -4.29 25.62 -9.61
N GLU A 177 -3.35 26.21 -8.87
CA GLU A 177 -2.57 27.37 -9.28
C GLU A 177 -1.31 27.04 -10.09
N LEU A 178 -0.89 25.76 -10.11
CA LEU A 178 0.25 25.29 -10.89
C LEU A 178 0.23 25.85 -12.33
N PRO A 179 1.38 26.28 -12.88
CA PRO A 179 1.44 26.75 -14.25
C PRO A 179 0.96 25.69 -15.26
N MET A 180 0.37 26.12 -16.37
CA MET A 180 0.08 25.21 -17.49
C MET A 180 1.37 24.95 -18.29
N ALA A 181 1.65 23.67 -18.57
CA ALA A 181 2.73 23.21 -19.45
C ALA A 181 2.22 22.78 -20.84
N SER A 182 0.99 22.29 -20.93
CA SER A 182 0.34 21.87 -22.18
C SER A 182 -1.17 22.00 -22.10
N SER A 183 -1.88 21.83 -23.21
CA SER A 183 -3.35 21.74 -23.18
C SER A 183 -3.81 20.44 -22.50
N PRO A 184 -4.95 20.43 -21.78
CA PRO A 184 -5.50 19.22 -21.19
C PRO A 184 -5.72 18.12 -22.24
N GLY A 185 -5.47 16.86 -21.87
CA GLY A 185 -5.62 15.69 -22.72
C GLY A 185 -4.49 15.44 -23.74
N THR A 186 -3.49 16.33 -23.83
CA THR A 186 -2.48 16.26 -24.92
C THR A 186 -1.14 15.61 -24.55
N ALA A 187 -0.78 15.57 -23.27
CA ALA A 187 0.50 15.03 -22.81
C ALA A 187 0.38 14.39 -21.44
N PHE A 188 1.08 13.27 -21.25
CA PHE A 188 1.19 12.62 -19.94
C PHE A 188 2.20 13.35 -19.05
N ALA A 189 1.81 13.58 -17.80
CA ALA A 189 2.63 14.17 -16.75
C ALA A 189 2.20 13.60 -15.39
N TYR A 190 3.04 12.77 -14.78
CA TYR A 190 2.72 12.11 -13.51
C TYR A 190 2.58 13.13 -12.37
N CYS A 191 1.35 13.38 -11.91
CA CYS A 191 1.02 14.55 -11.12
C CYS A 191 0.35 14.19 -9.78
N SER A 192 1.14 14.12 -8.71
CA SER A 192 0.61 13.91 -7.35
C SER A 192 -0.34 15.04 -6.87
N PRO A 193 -0.06 16.34 -7.11
CA PRO A 193 -1.01 17.41 -6.77
C PRO A 193 -2.39 17.24 -7.43
N GLY A 194 -2.45 16.82 -8.69
CA GLY A 194 -3.71 16.54 -9.38
C GLY A 194 -4.51 15.40 -8.74
N SER A 195 -3.83 14.38 -8.21
CA SER A 195 -4.48 13.29 -7.46
C SER A 195 -5.04 13.77 -6.12
N HIS A 196 -4.41 14.76 -5.49
CA HIS A 196 -4.93 15.38 -4.28
C HIS A 196 -6.21 16.16 -4.54
N VAL A 197 -6.29 16.88 -5.67
CA VAL A 197 -7.53 17.55 -6.11
C VAL A 197 -8.67 16.55 -6.28
N LEU A 198 -8.43 15.36 -6.86
CA LEU A 198 -9.45 14.31 -6.94
C LEU A 198 -9.99 13.89 -5.56
N SER A 199 -9.11 13.77 -4.56
CA SER A 199 -9.53 13.47 -3.17
C SER A 199 -10.40 14.58 -2.58
N ALA A 200 -10.05 15.85 -2.81
CA ALA A 200 -10.89 16.98 -2.40
C ALA A 200 -12.26 16.94 -3.07
N MET A 201 -12.32 16.72 -4.38
CA MET A 201 -13.59 16.62 -5.12
C MET A 201 -14.48 15.48 -4.62
N VAL A 202 -13.90 14.31 -4.31
CA VAL A 202 -14.64 13.19 -3.70
C VAL A 202 -15.19 13.59 -2.34
N GLY A 203 -14.38 14.20 -1.48
CA GLY A 203 -14.81 14.60 -0.14
C GLY A 203 -15.93 15.64 -0.16
N ASP A 204 -15.78 16.67 -1.00
CA ASP A 204 -16.78 17.74 -1.14
C ASP A 204 -18.10 17.21 -1.71
N ALA A 205 -18.06 16.37 -2.75
CA ALA A 205 -19.25 15.77 -3.34
C ALA A 205 -19.96 14.80 -2.39
N ALA A 206 -19.21 14.06 -1.56
CA ALA A 206 -19.75 13.14 -0.57
C ALA A 206 -20.24 13.85 0.71
N GLY A 207 -19.80 15.09 0.95
CA GLY A 207 -20.07 15.82 2.19
C GLY A 207 -19.38 15.24 3.42
N MET A 208 -18.29 14.48 3.23
CA MET A 208 -17.50 13.81 4.27
C MET A 208 -16.04 13.66 3.81
N SER A 209 -15.12 13.22 4.68
CA SER A 209 -13.74 12.99 4.24
C SER A 209 -13.66 11.84 3.23
N ALA A 210 -12.65 11.84 2.35
CA ALA A 210 -12.45 10.73 1.42
C ALA A 210 -12.19 9.40 2.16
N LEU A 211 -11.58 9.44 3.36
CA LEU A 211 -11.43 8.27 4.22
C LEU A 211 -12.79 7.77 4.74
N ASP A 212 -13.68 8.65 5.19
CA ASP A 212 -15.02 8.25 5.64
C ASP A 212 -15.84 7.67 4.48
N PHE A 213 -15.76 8.29 3.30
CA PHE A 213 -16.39 7.78 2.09
C PHE A 213 -15.82 6.42 1.69
N ALA A 214 -14.50 6.22 1.81
CA ALA A 214 -13.87 4.92 1.60
C ALA A 214 -14.36 3.88 2.61
N TRP A 215 -14.53 4.23 3.90
CA TRP A 215 -15.11 3.33 4.89
C TRP A 215 -16.53 2.92 4.53
N GLU A 216 -17.38 3.86 4.13
CA GLU A 216 -18.77 3.57 3.80
C GLU A 216 -18.93 2.77 2.51
N ARG A 217 -18.10 3.03 1.49
CA ARG A 217 -18.33 2.53 0.12
C ARG A 217 -17.32 1.50 -0.38
N LEU A 218 -16.14 1.41 0.21
CA LEU A 218 -15.07 0.53 -0.24
C LEU A 218 -14.56 -0.38 0.89
N PHE A 219 -13.89 0.16 1.89
CA PHE A 219 -13.24 -0.63 2.94
C PHE A 219 -14.24 -1.44 3.78
N GLY A 220 -15.35 -0.83 4.22
CA GLY A 220 -16.40 -1.51 4.98
C GLY A 220 -17.04 -2.67 4.20
N PRO A 221 -17.54 -2.45 2.97
CA PRO A 221 -18.07 -3.52 2.12
C PRO A 221 -17.08 -4.66 1.82
N LEU A 222 -15.78 -4.35 1.74
CA LEU A 222 -14.72 -5.35 1.56
C LEU A 222 -14.38 -6.10 2.86
N GLY A 223 -14.87 -5.66 4.01
CA GLY A 223 -14.45 -6.18 5.32
C GLY A 223 -12.96 -5.91 5.59
N ILE A 224 -12.46 -4.76 5.12
CA ILE A 224 -11.16 -4.23 5.57
C ILE A 224 -11.39 -3.67 6.96
N GLU A 225 -10.54 -3.98 7.93
CA GLU A 225 -10.75 -3.61 9.34
C GLU A 225 -9.80 -2.51 9.82
N ASP A 226 -8.68 -2.31 9.13
CA ASP A 226 -7.67 -1.31 9.48
C ASP A 226 -7.15 -0.63 8.22
N ALA A 227 -7.35 0.68 8.17
CA ALA A 227 -6.82 1.57 7.16
C ALA A 227 -6.59 2.95 7.80
N LYS A 228 -5.44 3.56 7.53
CA LYS A 228 -5.12 4.91 8.00
C LYS A 228 -4.74 5.77 6.81
N TRP A 229 -5.37 6.92 6.70
CA TRP A 229 -5.10 7.84 5.61
C TRP A 229 -4.94 9.25 6.15
N PRO A 230 -3.71 9.79 6.21
CA PRO A 230 -3.50 11.15 6.67
C PRO A 230 -4.20 12.16 5.77
N ALA A 231 -4.48 13.32 6.35
CA ALA A 231 -5.07 14.47 5.70
C ALA A 231 -4.16 15.69 5.83
N ASP A 232 -4.34 16.61 4.89
CA ASP A 232 -3.70 17.92 4.88
C ASP A 232 -4.26 18.82 6.02
N PRO A 233 -3.71 20.04 6.20
CA PRO A 233 -4.23 20.98 7.20
C PRO A 233 -5.67 21.45 6.94
N GLN A 234 -6.21 21.27 5.73
CA GLN A 234 -7.58 21.58 5.35
C GLN A 234 -8.56 20.42 5.62
N GLY A 235 -8.06 19.23 5.96
CA GLY A 235 -8.86 18.02 6.21
C GLY A 235 -9.05 17.13 4.98
N VAL A 236 -8.36 17.39 3.87
CA VAL A 236 -8.41 16.58 2.65
C VAL A 236 -7.41 15.43 2.76
N ASN A 237 -7.87 14.18 2.63
CA ASN A 237 -6.97 13.03 2.63
C ASN A 237 -5.98 13.08 1.46
N HIS A 238 -4.77 12.58 1.67
CA HIS A 238 -3.68 12.62 0.68
C HIS A 238 -3.99 11.75 -0.56
N GLY A 239 -4.65 12.31 -1.58
CA GLY A 239 -5.08 11.58 -2.79
C GLY A 239 -3.95 10.96 -3.63
N TRP A 240 -2.69 11.33 -3.36
CA TRP A 240 -1.53 10.80 -4.09
C TRP A 240 -0.82 9.63 -3.41
N GLY A 241 -0.98 9.46 -2.08
CA GLY A 241 -0.08 8.64 -1.26
C GLY A 241 -0.43 8.56 0.23
N ASP A 242 0.44 7.89 1.00
CA ASP A 242 0.42 7.80 2.47
C ASP A 242 -0.74 7.00 3.08
N LEU A 243 -1.64 6.42 2.26
CA LEU A 243 -2.63 5.44 2.73
C LEU A 243 -1.89 4.21 3.26
N GLN A 244 -2.31 3.74 4.43
CA GLN A 244 -1.78 2.54 5.05
C GLN A 244 -2.77 1.40 4.93
N LEU A 245 -2.34 0.29 4.32
CA LEU A 245 -3.14 -0.92 4.16
C LEU A 245 -2.34 -2.16 4.51
N HIS A 246 -3.04 -3.20 4.96
CA HIS A 246 -2.49 -4.55 5.05
C HIS A 246 -2.42 -5.20 3.67
N PRO A 247 -1.46 -6.12 3.39
CA PRO A 247 -1.34 -6.77 2.08
C PRO A 247 -2.62 -7.48 1.62
N ARG A 248 -3.34 -8.14 2.55
CA ARG A 248 -4.63 -8.77 2.22
C ARG A 248 -5.72 -7.75 1.85
N ALA A 249 -5.70 -6.54 2.41
CA ALA A 249 -6.62 -5.47 2.02
C ALA A 249 -6.33 -4.99 0.59
N MET A 250 -5.05 -4.89 0.21
CA MET A 250 -4.65 -4.62 -1.17
C MET A 250 -5.13 -5.72 -2.13
N ALA A 251 -5.08 -7.00 -1.71
CA ALA A 251 -5.59 -8.12 -2.52
C ALA A 251 -7.11 -8.04 -2.73
N LYS A 252 -7.88 -7.62 -1.72
CA LYS A 252 -9.33 -7.38 -1.84
C LYS A 252 -9.63 -6.32 -2.91
N ILE A 253 -8.87 -5.24 -2.93
CA ILE A 253 -9.01 -4.16 -3.94
C ILE A 253 -8.64 -4.69 -5.33
N GLY A 254 -7.55 -5.44 -5.47
CA GLY A 254 -7.19 -6.08 -6.74
C GLY A 254 -8.27 -7.04 -7.25
N GLN A 255 -8.88 -7.83 -6.36
CA GLN A 255 -9.93 -8.77 -6.72
C GLN A 255 -11.22 -8.06 -7.17
N VAL A 256 -11.56 -6.90 -6.58
CA VAL A 256 -12.67 -6.06 -7.08
C VAL A 256 -12.44 -5.71 -8.55
N PHE A 257 -11.23 -5.30 -8.93
CA PHE A 257 -10.91 -4.97 -10.32
C PHE A 257 -10.89 -6.21 -11.22
N LEU A 258 -10.36 -7.33 -10.72
CA LEU A 258 -10.38 -8.60 -11.44
C LEU A 258 -11.83 -9.05 -11.75
N ASP A 259 -12.73 -8.91 -10.77
CA ASP A 259 -14.13 -9.34 -10.85
C ASP A 259 -15.08 -8.27 -11.43
N GLY A 260 -14.56 -7.34 -12.24
CA GLY A 260 -15.38 -6.34 -12.93
C GLY A 260 -16.14 -5.41 -11.97
N GLY A 261 -15.53 -5.09 -10.84
CA GLY A 261 -16.04 -4.15 -9.84
C GLY A 261 -16.90 -4.80 -8.75
N THR A 262 -16.94 -6.12 -8.67
CA THR A 262 -17.76 -6.85 -7.69
C THR A 262 -16.93 -7.46 -6.57
N TRP A 263 -17.53 -7.57 -5.38
CA TRP A 263 -16.98 -8.26 -4.23
C TRP A 263 -18.09 -9.10 -3.57
N ASN A 264 -17.92 -10.42 -3.49
CA ASN A 264 -18.91 -11.34 -2.91
C ASN A 264 -20.35 -11.12 -3.44
N GLY A 265 -20.48 -10.87 -4.75
CA GLY A 265 -21.77 -10.63 -5.42
C GLY A 265 -22.35 -9.22 -5.22
N THR A 266 -21.67 -8.33 -4.51
CA THR A 266 -22.04 -6.91 -4.37
C THR A 266 -21.23 -6.08 -5.36
N GLN A 267 -21.89 -5.22 -6.14
CA GLN A 267 -21.20 -4.24 -6.98
C GLN A 267 -20.64 -3.12 -6.09
N ILE A 268 -19.33 -2.95 -6.09
CA ILE A 268 -18.62 -1.92 -5.33
C ILE A 268 -18.46 -0.66 -6.18
N VAL A 269 -17.93 -0.85 -7.39
CA VAL A 269 -17.79 0.18 -8.43
C VAL A 269 -18.21 -0.45 -9.75
N SER A 270 -18.79 0.27 -10.69
CA SER A 270 -19.38 -0.30 -11.89
C SER A 270 -18.36 -1.03 -12.76
N LYS A 271 -18.84 -2.05 -13.48
CA LYS A 271 -18.03 -2.75 -14.47
C LYS A 271 -17.48 -1.81 -15.55
N GLU A 272 -18.31 -0.86 -15.99
CA GLU A 272 -17.91 0.20 -16.93
C GLU A 272 -16.72 0.99 -16.40
N TRP A 273 -16.75 1.39 -15.12
CA TRP A 273 -15.62 2.07 -14.50
C TRP A 273 -14.35 1.22 -14.51
N VAL A 274 -14.43 -0.07 -14.17
CA VAL A 274 -13.26 -0.96 -14.16
C VAL A 274 -12.66 -1.08 -15.58
N GLU A 275 -13.51 -1.26 -16.60
CA GLU A 275 -13.08 -1.36 -17.99
C GLU A 275 -12.40 -0.07 -18.46
N GLN A 276 -12.97 1.10 -18.15
CA GLN A 276 -12.35 2.38 -18.50
C GLN A 276 -11.08 2.63 -17.69
N ALA A 277 -11.10 2.40 -16.38
CA ALA A 277 -9.96 2.66 -15.49
C ALA A 277 -8.72 1.85 -15.86
N THR A 278 -8.92 0.68 -16.47
CA THR A 278 -7.85 -0.23 -16.90
C THR A 278 -7.61 -0.23 -18.42
N GLN A 279 -8.21 0.73 -19.14
CA GLN A 279 -7.89 1.01 -20.54
C GLN A 279 -6.68 1.96 -20.65
N SER A 280 -5.81 1.73 -21.64
CA SER A 280 -4.73 2.66 -21.97
C SER A 280 -5.26 3.88 -22.73
N PHE A 281 -5.28 5.05 -22.09
CA PHE A 281 -5.64 6.33 -22.72
C PHE A 281 -4.43 7.10 -23.25
N VAL A 282 -3.29 6.95 -22.60
CA VAL A 282 -2.04 7.65 -22.93
C VAL A 282 -0.84 6.76 -22.63
N LEU A 283 0.24 6.93 -23.39
CA LEU A 283 1.51 6.26 -23.10
C LEU A 283 2.27 7.04 -22.01
N ALA A 284 2.69 6.33 -20.96
CA ALA A 284 3.43 6.90 -19.85
C ALA A 284 4.96 6.73 -20.00
N GLY A 285 5.42 5.91 -20.95
CA GLY A 285 6.83 5.62 -21.16
C GLY A 285 7.15 5.14 -22.58
N ALA A 286 8.45 5.14 -22.92
CA ALA A 286 8.95 4.65 -24.21
C ALA A 286 8.96 3.12 -24.33
N ASP A 287 8.77 2.42 -23.20
CA ASP A 287 8.62 0.97 -23.10
C ASP A 287 7.24 0.47 -23.57
N GLY A 288 6.33 1.39 -23.91
CA GLY A 288 4.97 1.07 -24.34
C GLY A 288 3.98 0.96 -23.19
N THR A 289 4.40 1.18 -21.95
CA THR A 289 3.51 1.18 -20.78
C THR A 289 2.48 2.30 -20.93
N GLY A 290 1.21 1.91 -20.86
CA GLY A 290 0.06 2.80 -20.91
C GLY A 290 -0.39 3.28 -19.53
N TYR A 291 -1.33 4.22 -19.52
CA TYR A 291 -1.95 4.72 -18.31
C TYR A 291 -3.47 4.86 -18.50
N GLY A 292 -4.22 4.34 -17.52
CA GLY A 292 -5.67 4.44 -17.42
C GLY A 292 -6.11 5.48 -16.39
N TYR A 293 -7.20 5.21 -15.67
CA TYR A 293 -7.62 6.05 -14.54
C TYR A 293 -6.83 5.69 -13.29
N GLN A 294 -5.60 6.20 -13.22
CA GLN A 294 -4.64 5.95 -12.16
C GLN A 294 -4.22 4.47 -12.00
N TRP A 295 -4.28 3.72 -13.10
CA TRP A 295 -3.73 2.37 -13.23
C TRP A 295 -2.69 2.34 -14.35
N TRP A 296 -1.58 1.64 -14.14
CA TRP A 296 -0.57 1.41 -15.16
C TRP A 296 -0.98 0.22 -16.01
N ILE A 297 -0.91 0.35 -17.34
CA ILE A 297 -1.27 -0.70 -18.29
C ILE A 297 0.02 -1.26 -18.87
N LEU A 298 0.37 -2.48 -18.50
CA LEU A 298 1.68 -3.04 -18.77
C LEU A 298 1.80 -3.52 -20.21
N ALA A 299 3.03 -3.51 -20.73
CA ALA A 299 3.38 -3.91 -22.08
C ALA A 299 4.55 -4.91 -22.08
N GLY A 300 4.88 -5.46 -23.24
CA GLY A 300 5.98 -6.42 -23.40
C GLY A 300 5.68 -7.74 -22.71
N ASP A 301 6.59 -8.23 -21.87
CA ASP A 301 6.45 -9.51 -21.15
C ASP A 301 5.27 -9.55 -20.17
N PHE A 302 4.66 -8.39 -19.89
CA PHE A 302 3.48 -8.24 -19.03
C PHE A 302 2.26 -7.71 -19.78
N GLU A 303 2.20 -7.86 -21.11
CA GLU A 303 1.04 -7.45 -21.89
C GLU A 303 -0.26 -8.09 -21.35
N GLY A 304 -1.31 -7.27 -21.23
CA GLY A 304 -2.60 -7.70 -20.68
C GLY A 304 -2.71 -7.60 -19.16
N LEU A 305 -1.63 -7.27 -18.46
CA LEU A 305 -1.65 -6.95 -17.03
C LEU A 305 -1.84 -5.46 -16.81
N TYR A 306 -2.46 -5.11 -15.70
CA TYR A 306 -2.46 -3.75 -15.18
C TYR A 306 -2.08 -3.72 -13.71
N GLU A 307 -1.55 -2.60 -13.24
CA GLU A 307 -1.11 -2.49 -11.85
C GLU A 307 -1.35 -1.13 -11.20
N ALA A 308 -1.59 -1.16 -9.90
CA ALA A 308 -1.37 -0.04 -9.00
C ALA A 308 0.08 -0.14 -8.51
N ARG A 309 0.89 0.90 -8.78
CA ARG A 309 2.33 0.91 -8.47
C ARG A 309 2.65 2.03 -7.48
N GLY A 310 3.28 1.66 -6.37
CA GLY A 310 3.76 2.54 -5.32
C GLY A 310 5.27 2.45 -5.11
N ARG A 311 5.87 3.59 -4.73
CA ARG A 311 7.28 3.67 -4.35
C ARG A 311 7.58 2.68 -3.22
N GLY A 312 8.79 2.10 -3.23
CA GLY A 312 9.23 1.18 -2.18
C GLY A 312 8.93 -0.29 -2.47
N GLY A 313 8.29 -0.60 -3.60
CA GLY A 313 7.89 -1.97 -3.94
C GLY A 313 6.46 -2.31 -3.49
N GLN A 314 5.58 -1.31 -3.38
CA GLN A 314 4.16 -1.50 -3.05
C GLN A 314 3.38 -1.73 -4.34
N GLY A 315 2.61 -2.82 -4.45
CA GLY A 315 1.95 -3.17 -5.71
C GLY A 315 0.67 -3.99 -5.58
N ILE A 316 -0.27 -3.71 -6.47
CA ILE A 316 -1.38 -4.60 -6.83
C ILE A 316 -1.27 -4.84 -8.33
N ILE A 317 -0.95 -6.06 -8.74
CA ILE A 317 -0.87 -6.47 -10.13
C ILE A 317 -2.06 -7.38 -10.40
N VAL A 318 -2.79 -7.11 -11.48
CA VAL A 318 -3.94 -7.92 -11.89
C VAL A 318 -3.67 -8.49 -13.28
N TRP A 319 -3.90 -9.78 -13.42
CA TRP A 319 -3.81 -10.50 -14.69
C TRP A 319 -5.17 -11.12 -15.02
N PRO A 320 -6.04 -10.38 -15.75
CA PRO A 320 -7.42 -10.80 -16.01
C PRO A 320 -7.53 -12.12 -16.76
N GLU A 321 -6.72 -12.32 -17.81
CA GLU A 321 -6.76 -13.55 -18.62
C GLU A 321 -6.47 -14.80 -17.77
N LYS A 322 -5.71 -14.63 -16.69
CA LYS A 322 -5.30 -15.68 -15.77
C LYS A 322 -5.96 -15.54 -14.41
N ASP A 323 -7.05 -14.83 -14.22
CA ASP A 323 -7.74 -14.72 -12.92
C ASP A 323 -6.78 -14.55 -11.71
N VAL A 324 -5.66 -13.84 -11.88
CA VAL A 324 -4.62 -13.68 -10.86
C VAL A 324 -4.62 -12.25 -10.34
N VAL A 325 -4.52 -12.12 -9.02
CA VAL A 325 -4.08 -10.91 -8.33
C VAL A 325 -2.79 -11.22 -7.58
N ALA A 326 -1.75 -10.44 -7.84
CA ALA A 326 -0.51 -10.50 -7.08
C ALA A 326 -0.31 -9.19 -6.31
N VAL A 327 0.03 -9.30 -5.03
CA VAL A 327 0.29 -8.14 -4.16
C VAL A 327 1.71 -8.19 -3.65
N PHE A 328 2.33 -7.02 -3.60
CA PHE A 328 3.67 -6.83 -3.05
C PHE A 328 3.65 -5.68 -2.06
N THR A 329 4.35 -5.86 -0.94
CA THR A 329 4.82 -4.74 -0.13
C THR A 329 6.33 -4.84 0.04
N GLY A 330 7.00 -3.72 0.24
CA GLY A 330 8.45 -3.65 0.37
C GLY A 330 8.94 -2.33 0.94
N ARG A 331 10.27 -2.21 1.01
CA ARG A 331 10.96 -1.14 1.76
C ARG A 331 12.14 -0.52 1.02
N GLY A 332 12.23 -0.70 -0.29
CA GLY A 332 13.44 -0.31 -1.00
C GLY A 332 13.30 -0.23 -2.51
N VAL A 333 14.39 -0.57 -3.20
CA VAL A 333 14.43 -0.59 -4.65
C VAL A 333 13.36 -1.56 -5.17
N ASP A 334 12.62 -1.11 -6.17
CA ASP A 334 11.54 -1.88 -6.74
C ASP A 334 12.09 -3.06 -7.55
N VAL A 335 11.99 -4.26 -6.99
CA VAL A 335 12.37 -5.53 -7.62
C VAL A 335 11.14 -6.35 -8.05
N ARG A 336 9.94 -5.75 -7.98
CA ARG A 336 8.67 -6.47 -8.22
C ARG A 336 8.58 -7.05 -9.61
N GLY A 337 9.09 -6.36 -10.63
CA GLY A 337 9.06 -6.87 -12.01
C GLY A 337 9.79 -8.21 -12.16
N GLU A 338 11.00 -8.32 -11.60
CA GLU A 338 11.79 -9.56 -11.64
C GLU A 338 11.06 -10.70 -10.91
N ILE A 339 10.58 -10.43 -9.69
CA ILE A 339 9.87 -11.43 -8.89
C ILE A 339 8.53 -11.81 -9.52
N ALA A 340 7.81 -10.86 -10.11
CA ALA A 340 6.54 -11.12 -10.78
C ALA A 340 6.73 -12.07 -11.98
N LEU A 341 7.83 -11.96 -12.74
CA LEU A 341 8.15 -12.92 -13.80
C LEU A 341 8.41 -14.33 -13.25
N GLU A 342 9.14 -14.44 -12.15
CA GLU A 342 9.41 -15.72 -11.49
C GLU A 342 8.14 -16.37 -10.95
N LEU A 343 7.26 -15.58 -10.34
CA LEU A 343 5.97 -16.07 -9.85
C LEU A 343 5.02 -16.41 -11.00
N ALA A 344 5.03 -15.64 -12.09
CA ALA A 344 4.27 -15.96 -13.29
C ALA A 344 4.76 -17.26 -13.95
N ALA A 345 6.07 -17.53 -13.91
CA ALA A 345 6.64 -18.77 -14.41
C ALA A 345 6.15 -20.02 -13.64
N ALA A 346 5.68 -19.86 -12.40
CA ALA A 346 5.09 -20.95 -11.62
C ALA A 346 3.71 -21.38 -12.14
N LEU A 347 3.01 -20.55 -12.92
CA LEU A 347 1.73 -20.91 -13.53
C LEU A 347 1.96 -21.80 -14.76
N HIS A 348 1.87 -23.12 -14.57
CA HIS A 348 2.12 -24.10 -15.62
C HIS A 348 0.86 -24.48 -16.42
N SER A 349 -0.34 -24.24 -15.87
CA SER A 349 -1.59 -24.65 -16.49
C SER A 349 -2.78 -23.80 -16.04
N ASP A 350 -3.78 -23.64 -16.90
CA ASP A 350 -5.08 -23.04 -16.53
C ASP A 350 -6.02 -24.05 -15.81
N VAL A 351 -5.57 -25.30 -15.62
CA VAL A 351 -6.29 -26.36 -14.89
C VAL A 351 -5.42 -26.94 -13.77
N PRO A 352 -6.00 -27.66 -12.79
CA PRO A 352 -5.22 -28.26 -11.71
C PRO A 352 -4.07 -29.14 -12.18
N LEU A 353 -2.88 -28.96 -11.59
CA LEU A 353 -1.74 -29.85 -11.73
C LEU A 353 -1.94 -31.13 -10.89
N PRO A 354 -1.22 -32.23 -11.18
CA PRO A 354 -1.13 -33.37 -10.26
C PRO A 354 -0.65 -32.93 -8.86
N PRO A 355 -1.16 -33.53 -7.77
CA PRO A 355 -0.71 -33.18 -6.42
C PRO A 355 0.81 -33.35 -6.26
N ASN A 356 1.47 -32.35 -5.68
CA ASN A 356 2.89 -32.37 -5.34
C ASN A 356 3.09 -32.16 -3.82
N PRO A 357 2.88 -33.20 -2.99
CA PRO A 357 2.97 -33.05 -1.54
C PRO A 357 4.38 -32.66 -1.06
N GLU A 358 5.44 -33.01 -1.82
CA GLU A 358 6.82 -32.64 -1.48
C GLU A 358 7.07 -31.14 -1.73
N GLY A 359 6.64 -30.61 -2.88
CA GLY A 359 6.73 -29.19 -3.18
C GLY A 359 5.87 -28.32 -2.24
N VAL A 360 4.66 -28.78 -1.90
CA VAL A 360 3.80 -28.09 -0.92
C VAL A 360 4.49 -28.03 0.45
N ALA A 361 5.05 -29.14 0.93
CA ALA A 361 5.78 -29.17 2.20
C ALA A 361 7.02 -28.26 2.19
N ARG A 362 7.71 -28.17 1.04
CA ARG A 362 8.83 -27.23 0.86
C ARG A 362 8.36 -25.78 0.91
N LEU A 363 7.28 -25.44 0.21
CA LEU A 363 6.70 -24.10 0.23
C LEU A 363 6.29 -23.70 1.65
N GLU A 364 5.58 -24.57 2.37
CA GLU A 364 5.22 -24.34 3.78
C GLU A 364 6.45 -24.10 4.66
N SER A 365 7.52 -24.88 4.46
CA SER A 365 8.79 -24.69 5.17
C SER A 365 9.46 -23.36 4.81
N ALA A 366 9.42 -22.93 3.55
CA ALA A 366 9.98 -21.67 3.09
C ALA A 366 9.21 -20.47 3.67
N LEU A 367 7.87 -20.54 3.67
CA LEU A 367 6.99 -19.54 4.29
C LEU A 367 7.26 -19.42 5.78
N PHE A 368 7.35 -20.53 6.51
CA PHE A 368 7.69 -20.53 7.92
C PHE A 368 9.06 -19.88 8.16
N GLY A 369 10.09 -20.33 7.44
CA GLY A 369 11.46 -19.79 7.56
C GLY A 369 11.57 -18.30 7.24
N ALA A 370 10.77 -17.78 6.30
CA ALA A 370 10.75 -16.35 5.95
C ALA A 370 10.28 -15.45 7.11
N THR A 371 9.46 -15.99 8.02
CA THR A 371 8.96 -15.25 9.19
C THR A 371 9.89 -15.34 10.41
N GLU A 372 10.91 -16.20 10.38
CA GLU A 372 11.80 -16.37 11.51
C GLU A 372 12.72 -15.16 11.69
N ALA A 373 12.81 -14.67 12.93
CA ALA A 373 13.79 -13.66 13.28
C ALA A 373 15.21 -14.23 13.05
N PRO A 374 16.14 -13.45 12.47
CA PRO A 374 17.52 -13.90 12.35
C PRO A 374 18.10 -14.18 13.73
N ALA A 375 19.02 -15.16 13.79
CA ALA A 375 19.68 -15.50 15.05
C ALA A 375 20.29 -14.23 15.68
N PRO A 376 20.05 -13.97 16.98
CA PRO A 376 20.61 -12.82 17.66
C PRO A 376 22.13 -12.78 17.48
N THR A 377 22.63 -11.71 16.90
CA THR A 377 24.07 -11.48 16.84
C THR A 377 24.49 -10.81 18.16
N PRO A 378 25.58 -11.26 18.80
CA PRO A 378 26.11 -10.57 19.97
C PRO A 378 26.37 -9.10 19.62
N VAL A 379 25.79 -8.19 20.41
CA VAL A 379 26.04 -6.76 20.25
C VAL A 379 27.54 -6.52 20.45
N PRO A 380 28.25 -5.91 19.48
CA PRO A 380 29.65 -5.56 19.68
C PRO A 380 29.80 -4.71 20.95
N PRO A 381 30.90 -4.87 21.72
CA PRO A 381 31.11 -4.01 22.88
C PRO A 381 31.10 -2.55 22.46
N LEU A 382 30.51 -1.69 23.30
CA LEU A 382 30.45 -0.26 23.04
C LEU A 382 31.86 0.29 22.74
N PRO A 383 32.03 1.12 21.69
CA PRO A 383 33.33 1.74 21.42
C PRO A 383 33.71 2.65 22.59
N PRO A 384 35.02 2.90 22.84
CA PRO A 384 35.46 3.73 23.97
C PRO A 384 34.77 5.09 24.07
N ILE A 385 34.47 5.71 22.91
CA ILE A 385 33.77 6.99 22.82
C ILE A 385 32.38 6.97 23.46
N ALA A 386 31.68 5.83 23.48
CA ALA A 386 30.38 5.71 24.12
C ALA A 386 30.47 6.03 25.61
N SER A 387 31.51 5.57 26.30
CA SER A 387 31.76 5.91 27.71
C SER A 387 32.10 7.39 27.90
N GLU A 388 32.69 8.04 26.88
CA GLU A 388 33.02 9.45 26.93
C GLU A 388 31.81 10.34 26.71
N VAL A 389 30.79 9.91 25.98
CA VAL A 389 29.64 10.75 25.61
C VAL A 389 28.35 10.39 26.36
N SER A 390 28.22 9.15 26.86
CA SER A 390 27.04 8.68 27.59
C SER A 390 26.80 9.50 28.86
N GLY A 391 25.55 9.90 29.09
CA GLY A 391 25.12 10.69 30.24
C GLY A 391 25.54 12.16 30.23
N LYS A 392 26.23 12.64 29.18
CA LYS A 392 26.55 14.06 29.01
C LYS A 392 25.41 14.80 28.30
N VAL A 393 25.18 16.05 28.73
CA VAL A 393 24.24 16.97 28.07
C VAL A 393 25.03 17.94 27.20
N TYR A 394 24.75 17.91 25.90
CA TYR A 394 25.31 18.80 24.89
C TYR A 394 24.32 19.92 24.63
N ARG A 395 24.77 21.17 24.74
CA ARG A 395 23.95 22.33 24.33
C ARG A 395 24.19 22.60 22.87
N LEU A 396 23.10 22.76 22.12
CA LEU A 396 23.14 23.03 20.70
C LEU A 396 22.95 24.53 20.48
N ASP A 397 23.59 25.05 19.44
CA ASP A 397 23.29 26.38 18.94
C ASP A 397 21.87 26.42 18.37
N ALA A 398 21.36 27.64 18.14
CA ALA A 398 20.06 27.83 17.54
C ALA A 398 19.96 27.06 16.21
N ASN A 399 18.92 26.24 16.09
CA ASN A 399 18.67 25.39 14.94
C ASN A 399 17.18 25.45 14.58
N GLN A 400 16.86 25.03 13.35
CA GLN A 400 15.50 25.07 12.80
C GLN A 400 14.48 24.21 13.55
N PHE A 401 14.92 23.34 14.47
CA PHE A 401 14.07 22.47 15.27
C PHE A 401 13.87 22.96 16.71
N ASP A 402 14.42 24.13 17.08
CA ASP A 402 14.46 24.69 18.46
C ASP A 402 14.94 23.69 19.52
N VAL A 403 15.78 22.72 19.14
CA VAL A 403 16.36 21.75 20.07
C VAL A 403 17.52 22.41 20.80
N LYS A 404 17.39 22.60 22.12
CA LYS A 404 18.37 23.35 22.93
C LYS A 404 19.49 22.47 23.51
N CYS A 405 19.17 21.20 23.76
CA CYS A 405 20.14 20.24 24.26
C CYS A 405 19.81 18.82 23.86
N LEU A 406 20.83 17.98 23.94
CA LEU A 406 20.84 16.59 23.54
C LEU A 406 21.64 15.80 24.59
N SER A 407 21.19 14.60 24.94
CA SER A 407 21.99 13.65 25.73
C SER A 407 21.86 12.25 25.16
N PHE A 408 22.96 11.51 25.16
CA PHE A 408 22.98 10.11 24.75
C PHE A 408 23.11 9.22 25.98
N HIS A 409 22.41 8.08 25.97
CA HIS A 409 22.56 7.04 26.98
C HIS A 409 22.81 5.72 26.27
N PHE A 410 23.93 5.08 26.59
CA PHE A 410 24.31 3.78 26.07
C PHE A 410 24.38 2.81 27.25
N ASP A 411 23.55 1.77 27.23
CA ASP A 411 23.59 0.69 28.20
C ASP A 411 24.55 -0.40 27.70
N SER A 412 25.41 -0.90 28.60
CA SER A 412 26.44 -1.91 28.35
C SER A 412 25.93 -3.33 28.53
#